data_AF-A0A5N4DJ86-F1
#
_entry.id   AF-A0A5N4DJ86-F1
#
_cell.length_a   1.000
_cell.length_b   1.000
_cell.length_c   1.000
_cell.angle_alpha   90.00
_cell.angle_beta   90.00
_cell.angle_gamma   90.00
#
_symmetry.space_group_name_H-M   'P 1'
#
loop_
_entity.id
_entity.type
_entity.pdbx_description
1 polymer ?
#
loop_
_entity_poly.entity_id
_entity_poly.type
_entity_poly.pdbx_seq_one_letter_code
_entity_poly.pdbx_strand_id
1 'polypeptide(L)'
;MEKQKLLYQQARLHDRGAAEMVLQTLSASKGETGPMVAATLRLGIAVLNGGNSTVQQKMLDYLKEKKDVGFFQSLAGLMQSCSVLDLNAFERQNKAEGLGMVTEEGSGEKVLQDDEFTCDLFRFLQLLCEGHNSDFQNYLRTQTGNNTTVNIIISTVDYLLRVQESISDFYWYYSGKDVIDEQGQRNFSKAIQVAKQVFNTLTEYIQGPCTGNQQSLAHSRLWDAVVGFLHVFAHMQMKLSQDSSQIELLKELMDLQKDMVVMLLSMLEGTGLCFPVARIL
;
A
#
# COMPACT_ATOMS: atom_id res chain seq x y z
N MET A 1 1.92 -2.57 -30.24
CA MET A 1 1.68 -1.15 -30.54
C MET A 1 1.30 -0.33 -29.30
N GLU A 2 0.45 -0.84 -28.40
CA GLU A 2 0.04 -0.11 -27.19
C GLU A 2 1.19 0.25 -26.24
N LYS A 3 2.10 -0.69 -25.95
CA LYS A 3 3.29 -0.43 -25.12
C LYS A 3 4.18 0.70 -25.67
N GLN A 4 4.39 0.74 -26.98
CA GLN A 4 5.17 1.81 -27.63
C GLN A 4 4.45 3.16 -27.57
N LYS A 5 3.12 3.17 -27.74
CA LYS A 5 2.30 4.38 -27.60
C LYS A 5 2.37 4.92 -26.17
N LEU A 6 2.30 4.05 -25.15
CA LEU A 6 2.45 4.43 -23.74
C LEU A 6 3.81 5.07 -23.48
N LEU A 7 4.89 4.40 -23.84
CA LEU A 7 6.26 4.90 -23.65
C LEU A 7 6.48 6.24 -24.35
N TYR A 8 5.95 6.42 -25.56
CA TYR A 8 6.02 7.69 -26.27
C TYR A 8 5.32 8.84 -25.53
N GLN A 9 4.12 8.61 -24.98
CA GLN A 9 3.43 9.66 -24.21
C GLN A 9 4.13 9.98 -22.89
N GLN A 10 4.65 8.95 -22.20
CA GLN A 10 5.44 9.14 -20.97
C GLN A 10 6.71 9.95 -21.25
N ALA A 11 7.45 9.61 -22.31
CA ALA A 11 8.65 10.35 -22.73
C ALA A 11 8.34 11.83 -22.98
N ARG A 12 7.24 12.15 -23.67
CA ARG A 12 6.85 13.56 -23.93
C ARG A 12 6.66 14.40 -22.67
N LEU A 13 6.12 13.82 -21.60
CA LEU A 13 5.93 14.52 -20.33
C LEU A 13 7.23 14.59 -19.54
N HIS A 14 7.95 13.47 -19.50
CA HIS A 14 9.25 13.36 -18.87
C HIS A 14 10.27 14.36 -19.42
N ASP A 15 10.38 14.50 -20.75
CA ASP A 15 11.29 15.44 -21.43
C ASP A 15 11.00 16.92 -21.08
N ARG A 16 9.83 17.20 -20.49
CA ARG A 16 9.41 18.54 -20.04
C ARG A 16 9.56 18.74 -18.53
N GLY A 17 10.19 17.80 -17.83
CA GLY A 17 10.45 17.91 -16.38
C GLY A 17 9.29 17.45 -15.49
N ALA A 18 8.33 16.69 -16.01
CA ALA A 18 7.19 16.22 -15.22
C ALA A 18 7.60 15.29 -14.08
N ALA A 19 8.65 14.48 -14.27
CA ALA A 19 9.13 13.54 -13.26
C ALA A 19 9.71 14.26 -12.03
N GLU A 20 10.53 15.29 -12.26
CA GLU A 20 11.12 16.11 -11.21
C GLU A 20 10.06 16.95 -10.50
N MET A 21 9.06 17.46 -11.23
CA MET A 21 7.95 18.21 -10.65
C MET A 21 7.13 17.36 -9.67
N VAL A 22 6.88 16.08 -10.00
CA VAL A 22 6.22 15.14 -9.09
C VAL A 22 7.01 15.01 -7.78
N LEU A 23 8.32 14.79 -7.85
CA LEU A 23 9.16 14.65 -6.66
C LEU A 23 9.17 15.92 -5.80
N GLN A 24 9.32 17.09 -6.43
CA GLN A 24 9.34 18.38 -5.74
C GLN A 24 8.01 18.67 -5.03
N THR A 25 6.89 18.37 -5.70
CA THR A 25 5.56 18.64 -5.14
C THR A 25 5.27 17.70 -3.96
N LEU A 26 5.66 16.44 -4.05
CA LEU A 26 5.57 15.49 -2.93
C LEU A 26 6.49 15.89 -1.77
N SER A 27 7.71 16.36 -2.04
CA SER A 27 8.62 16.87 -1.00
C SER A 27 8.04 18.11 -0.31
N ALA A 28 7.45 19.03 -1.09
CA ALA A 28 6.85 20.27 -0.58
C ALA A 28 5.60 20.05 0.27
N SER A 29 4.90 18.91 0.16
CA SER A 29 3.70 18.64 0.96
C SER A 29 3.99 18.34 2.42
N LYS A 30 5.23 17.99 2.79
CA LYS A 30 5.67 17.76 4.18
C LYS A 30 4.77 16.78 4.95
N GLY A 31 4.23 15.77 4.28
CA GLY A 31 3.35 14.78 4.89
C GLY A 31 1.88 15.19 5.02
N GLU A 32 1.49 16.37 4.52
CA GLU A 32 0.09 16.80 4.51
C GLU A 32 -0.64 16.30 3.27
N THR A 33 -1.77 15.62 3.49
CA THR A 33 -2.67 15.19 2.41
C THR A 33 -3.43 16.38 1.85
N GLY A 34 -3.65 16.40 0.54
CA GLY A 34 -4.51 17.39 -0.10
C GLY A 34 -4.77 17.10 -1.57
N PRO A 35 -5.70 17.83 -2.21
CA PRO A 35 -6.05 17.61 -3.61
C PRO A 35 -4.85 17.72 -4.57
N MET A 36 -3.90 18.60 -4.26
CA MET A 36 -2.66 18.76 -5.01
C MET A 36 -1.79 17.50 -4.96
N VAL A 37 -1.62 16.91 -3.76
CA VAL A 37 -0.84 15.68 -3.57
C VAL A 37 -1.51 14.52 -4.30
N ALA A 38 -2.83 14.38 -4.18
CA ALA A 38 -3.58 13.35 -4.89
C ALA A 38 -3.43 13.45 -6.42
N ALA A 39 -3.56 14.66 -6.98
CA ALA A 39 -3.35 14.88 -8.42
C ALA A 39 -1.89 14.60 -8.84
N THR A 40 -0.93 14.94 -7.97
CA THR A 40 0.50 14.70 -8.21
C THR A 40 0.82 13.21 -8.22
N LEU A 41 0.28 12.42 -7.29
CA LEU A 41 0.44 10.96 -7.28
C LEU A 41 -0.12 10.33 -8.55
N ARG A 42 -1.32 10.73 -8.99
CA ARG A 42 -1.91 10.24 -10.25
C ARG A 42 -1.03 10.54 -11.47
N LEU A 43 -0.42 11.73 -11.53
CA LEU A 43 0.55 12.04 -12.58
C LEU A 43 1.81 11.16 -12.46
N GLY A 44 2.34 10.99 -11.25
CA GLY A 44 3.48 10.11 -10.97
C GLY A 44 3.24 8.68 -11.42
N ILE A 45 2.08 8.12 -11.09
CA ILE A 45 1.62 6.81 -11.54
C ILE A 45 1.55 6.76 -13.07
N ALA A 46 0.95 7.76 -13.72
CA ALA A 46 0.82 7.79 -15.18
C ALA A 46 2.18 7.78 -15.91
N VAL A 47 3.17 8.52 -15.40
CA VAL A 47 4.51 8.58 -16.02
C VAL A 47 5.34 7.32 -15.76
N LEU A 48 5.07 6.60 -14.68
CA LEU A 48 5.77 5.36 -14.32
C LEU A 48 5.06 4.08 -14.80
N ASN A 49 3.79 4.17 -15.19
CA ASN A 49 2.94 3.02 -15.49
C ASN A 49 3.62 2.02 -16.45
N GLY A 50 3.71 0.76 -16.03
CA GLY A 50 4.38 -0.32 -16.77
C GLY A 50 5.91 -0.35 -16.62
N GLY A 51 6.44 0.13 -15.49
CA GLY A 51 7.86 0.07 -15.14
C GLY A 51 8.77 0.88 -16.06
N ASN A 52 8.50 2.18 -16.25
CA ASN A 52 9.34 3.03 -17.11
C ASN A 52 10.71 3.32 -16.46
N SER A 53 11.70 2.48 -16.77
CA SER A 53 13.07 2.55 -16.26
C SER A 53 13.78 3.87 -16.53
N THR A 54 13.52 4.54 -17.67
CA THR A 54 14.09 5.86 -17.97
C THR A 54 13.60 6.92 -16.98
N VAL A 55 12.30 6.91 -16.68
CA VAL A 55 11.71 7.84 -15.71
C VAL A 55 12.19 7.53 -14.29
N GLN A 56 12.23 6.25 -13.90
CA GLN A 56 12.76 5.81 -12.61
C GLN A 56 14.21 6.28 -12.39
N GLN A 57 15.08 6.08 -13.39
CA GLN A 57 16.48 6.49 -13.30
C GLN A 57 16.62 8.00 -13.12
N LYS A 58 15.87 8.80 -13.89
CA LYS A 58 15.89 10.26 -13.75
C LYS A 58 15.43 10.71 -12.37
N MET A 59 14.34 10.14 -11.87
CA MET A 59 13.83 10.44 -10.54
C MET A 59 14.90 10.13 -9.47
N LEU A 60 15.57 8.98 -9.59
CA LEU A 60 16.64 8.59 -8.67
C LEU A 60 17.84 9.54 -8.72
N ASP A 61 18.30 9.87 -9.92
CA ASP A 61 19.43 10.78 -10.14
C ASP A 61 19.13 12.16 -9.55
N TYR A 62 17.92 12.67 -9.76
CA TYR A 62 17.46 13.94 -9.18
C TYR A 62 17.51 13.90 -7.64
N LEU A 63 16.96 12.87 -7.00
CA LEU A 63 16.96 12.76 -5.54
C LEU A 63 18.36 12.65 -4.96
N LYS A 64 19.27 11.93 -5.64
CA LYS A 64 20.68 11.80 -5.24
C LYS A 64 21.45 13.11 -5.41
N GLU A 65 21.24 13.83 -6.51
CA GLU A 65 21.87 15.13 -6.76
C GLU A 65 21.43 16.18 -5.74
N LYS A 66 20.12 16.28 -5.48
CA LYS A 66 19.56 17.26 -4.55
C LYS A 66 19.69 16.88 -3.08
N LYS A 67 19.99 15.61 -2.78
CA LYS A 67 20.01 15.08 -1.41
C LYS A 67 18.71 15.39 -0.67
N ASP A 68 17.58 15.22 -1.36
CA ASP A 68 16.27 15.65 -0.88
C ASP A 68 15.74 14.69 0.18
N VAL A 69 16.05 14.98 1.44
CA VAL A 69 15.52 14.27 2.61
C VAL A 69 14.00 14.55 2.79
N GLY A 70 13.54 15.74 2.40
CA GLY A 70 12.17 16.18 2.56
C GLY A 70 11.19 15.29 1.81
N PHE A 71 11.59 14.79 0.64
CA PHE A 71 10.80 13.81 -0.12
C PHE A 71 10.45 12.57 0.70
N PHE A 72 11.44 11.94 1.34
CA PHE A 72 11.22 10.72 2.10
C PHE A 72 10.47 10.97 3.41
N GLN A 73 10.76 12.08 4.10
CA GLN A 73 10.01 12.48 5.29
C GLN A 73 8.54 12.76 4.96
N SER A 74 8.29 13.41 3.83
CA SER A 74 6.93 13.69 3.37
C SER A 74 6.18 12.40 3.05
N LEU A 75 6.78 11.46 2.31
CA LEU A 75 6.16 10.16 2.04
C LEU A 75 5.84 9.38 3.32
N ALA A 76 6.75 9.34 4.29
CA ALA A 76 6.52 8.69 5.57
C ALA A 76 5.39 9.38 6.35
N GLY A 77 5.32 10.72 6.33
CA GLY A 77 4.22 11.48 6.92
C GLY A 77 2.87 11.20 6.26
N LEU A 78 2.84 11.11 4.93
CA LEU A 78 1.63 10.74 4.18
C LEU A 78 1.15 9.34 4.59
N MET A 79 2.04 8.35 4.67
CA MET A 79 1.71 6.99 5.13
C MET A 79 1.16 6.98 6.56
N GLN A 80 1.70 7.81 7.45
CA GLN A 80 1.22 7.93 8.83
C GLN A 80 -0.18 8.56 8.88
N SER A 81 -0.45 9.53 8.01
CA SER A 81 -1.75 10.20 7.92
C SER A 81 -2.85 9.35 7.27
N CYS A 82 -2.49 8.31 6.51
CA CYS A 82 -3.46 7.42 5.87
C CYS A 82 -4.40 6.78 6.90
N SER A 83 -5.71 6.88 6.65
CA SER A 83 -6.73 6.28 7.51
C SER A 83 -6.80 4.76 7.36
N VAL A 84 -7.42 4.12 8.34
CA VAL A 84 -7.72 2.69 8.36
C VAL A 84 -9.20 2.52 8.71
N LEU A 85 -9.71 1.30 8.61
CA LEU A 85 -11.11 1.00 8.89
C LEU A 85 -11.45 1.26 10.37
N ASP A 86 -12.10 2.39 10.67
CA ASP A 86 -12.44 2.76 12.05
C ASP A 86 -13.81 2.20 12.44
N LEU A 87 -13.81 1.23 13.36
CA LEU A 87 -15.03 0.58 13.86
C LEU A 87 -15.98 1.58 14.55
N ASN A 88 -15.46 2.58 15.25
CA ASN A 88 -16.30 3.60 15.90
C ASN A 88 -16.99 4.49 14.86
N ALA A 89 -16.27 4.87 13.80
CA ALA A 89 -16.85 5.62 12.69
C ALA A 89 -17.90 4.77 11.95
N PHE A 90 -17.63 3.48 11.75
CA PHE A 90 -18.56 2.52 11.18
C PHE A 90 -19.87 2.43 11.98
N GLU A 91 -19.79 2.27 13.30
CA GLU A 91 -20.98 2.22 14.15
C GLU A 91 -21.78 3.52 14.13
N ARG A 92 -21.10 4.68 14.11
CA ARG A 92 -21.76 5.98 13.99
C ARG A 92 -22.52 6.10 12.68
N GLN A 93 -21.90 5.71 11.56
CA GLN A 93 -22.56 5.70 10.27
C GLN A 93 -23.79 4.79 10.27
N ASN A 94 -23.65 3.55 10.74
CA ASN A 94 -24.74 2.57 10.73
C ASN A 94 -25.95 3.04 11.58
N LYS A 95 -25.69 3.67 12.73
CA LYS A 95 -26.76 4.28 13.57
C LYS A 95 -27.46 5.43 12.86
N ALA A 96 -26.72 6.30 12.15
CA ALA A 96 -27.31 7.42 11.43
C ALA A 96 -28.19 6.96 10.25
N GLU A 97 -27.75 5.94 9.50
CA GLU A 97 -28.52 5.31 8.43
C GLU A 97 -29.78 4.63 8.95
N GLY A 98 -29.69 3.91 10.08
CA GLY A 98 -30.84 3.29 10.75
C GLY A 98 -31.91 4.29 11.23
N LEU A 99 -31.55 5.56 11.41
CA LEU A 99 -32.49 6.65 11.76
C LEU A 99 -33.01 7.40 10.53
N GLY A 100 -32.62 7.01 9.31
CA GLY A 100 -33.01 7.70 8.07
C GLY A 100 -32.44 9.11 7.93
N MET A 101 -31.34 9.43 8.64
CA MET A 101 -30.78 10.78 8.73
C MET A 101 -29.68 11.07 7.69
N VAL A 102 -29.43 10.16 6.76
CA VAL A 102 -28.39 10.32 5.73
C VAL A 102 -29.00 10.90 4.46
N THR A 103 -28.66 12.15 4.16
CA THR A 103 -28.87 12.75 2.83
C THR A 103 -27.70 12.37 1.91
N GLU A 104 -27.94 12.26 0.61
CA GLU A 104 -26.92 11.88 -0.41
C GLU A 104 -25.66 12.76 -0.40
N GLU A 105 -25.68 13.92 0.26
CA GLU A 105 -24.58 14.89 0.33
C GLU A 105 -23.97 15.07 1.74
N GLY A 106 -24.38 14.28 2.74
CA GLY A 106 -24.06 14.53 4.15
C GLY A 106 -23.56 13.33 4.95
N SER A 107 -22.33 12.87 4.73
CA SER A 107 -21.56 12.15 5.76
C SER A 107 -20.07 12.49 5.69
N GLY A 108 -19.68 13.51 6.45
CA GLY A 108 -18.28 13.96 6.58
C GLY A 108 -17.37 12.98 7.34
N GLU A 109 -17.92 11.91 7.92
CA GLU A 109 -17.15 10.80 8.48
C GLU A 109 -17.35 9.55 7.62
N LYS A 110 -16.58 9.41 6.52
CA LYS A 110 -16.50 8.09 5.87
C LYS A 110 -15.64 7.17 6.74
N VAL A 111 -16.02 5.90 6.84
CA VAL A 111 -15.37 4.87 7.67
C VAL A 111 -13.92 4.62 7.25
N LEU A 112 -13.64 4.79 5.95
CA LEU A 112 -12.33 4.86 5.33
C LEU A 112 -12.41 5.98 4.28
N GLN A 113 -11.80 7.14 4.56
CA GLN A 113 -12.02 8.36 3.76
C GLN A 113 -11.10 8.50 2.55
N ASP A 114 -9.94 7.87 2.62
CA ASP A 114 -8.79 8.10 1.75
C ASP A 114 -8.29 6.79 1.10
N ASP A 115 -9.20 5.85 0.85
CA ASP A 115 -8.90 4.55 0.21
C ASP A 115 -8.24 4.75 -1.16
N GLU A 116 -8.82 5.60 -2.02
CA GLU A 116 -8.21 5.92 -3.32
C GLU A 116 -6.83 6.56 -3.19
N PHE A 117 -6.68 7.53 -2.28
CA PHE A 117 -5.42 8.24 -2.08
C PHE A 117 -4.33 7.30 -1.55
N THR A 118 -4.67 6.46 -0.59
CA THR A 118 -3.78 5.48 0.02
C THR A 118 -3.32 4.46 -1.03
N CYS A 119 -4.25 3.95 -1.85
CA CYS A 119 -3.92 3.07 -2.96
C CYS A 119 -2.98 3.77 -3.96
N ASP A 120 -3.26 5.03 -4.34
CA ASP A 120 -2.40 5.80 -5.25
C ASP A 120 -0.99 6.00 -4.66
N LEU A 121 -0.86 6.27 -3.35
CA LEU A 121 0.43 6.44 -2.68
C LEU A 121 1.28 5.16 -2.74
N PHE A 122 0.71 4.02 -2.35
CA PHE A 122 1.42 2.74 -2.39
C PHE A 122 1.67 2.26 -3.81
N ARG A 123 0.75 2.54 -4.75
CA ARG A 123 0.95 2.26 -6.18
C ARG A 123 2.08 3.06 -6.77
N PHE A 124 2.19 4.36 -6.45
CA PHE A 124 3.32 5.18 -6.87
C PHE A 124 4.65 4.58 -6.39
N LEU A 125 4.73 4.17 -5.12
CA LEU A 125 5.94 3.55 -4.56
C LEU A 125 6.26 2.18 -5.17
N GLN A 126 5.25 1.38 -5.47
CA GLN A 126 5.39 0.12 -6.19
C GLN A 126 6.06 0.35 -7.55
N LEU A 127 5.55 1.32 -8.30
CA LEU A 127 6.02 1.65 -9.66
C LEU A 127 7.45 2.19 -9.70
N LEU A 128 7.98 2.76 -8.61
CA LEU A 128 9.39 3.17 -8.53
C LEU A 128 10.35 1.96 -8.52
N CYS A 129 9.88 0.82 -8.02
CA CYS A 129 10.66 -0.41 -7.89
C CYS A 129 10.32 -1.46 -8.96
N GLU A 130 9.20 -1.29 -9.68
CA GLU A 130 8.74 -2.20 -10.72
C GLU A 130 9.85 -2.46 -11.76
N GLY A 131 10.03 -3.73 -12.12
CA GLY A 131 11.11 -4.17 -13.01
C GLY A 131 12.44 -4.44 -12.30
N HIS A 132 12.39 -4.75 -10.99
CA HIS A 132 13.55 -5.12 -10.18
C HIS A 132 14.62 -4.02 -10.09
N ASN A 133 14.19 -2.78 -9.87
CA ASN A 133 15.09 -1.64 -9.79
C ASN A 133 15.86 -1.63 -8.44
N SER A 134 16.95 -2.41 -8.37
CA SER A 134 17.75 -2.57 -7.16
C SER A 134 18.30 -1.26 -6.60
N ASP A 135 18.62 -0.29 -7.46
CA ASP A 135 19.14 1.00 -7.01
C ASP A 135 18.07 1.81 -6.28
N PHE A 136 16.85 1.86 -6.82
CA PHE A 136 15.73 2.54 -6.17
C PHE A 136 15.26 1.79 -4.91
N GLN A 137 15.18 0.46 -4.98
CA GLN A 137 14.86 -0.40 -3.83
C GLN A 137 15.80 -0.15 -2.64
N ASN A 138 17.12 -0.09 -2.89
CA ASN A 138 18.10 0.21 -1.85
C ASN A 138 17.97 1.66 -1.34
N TYR A 139 17.67 2.60 -2.23
CA TYR A 139 17.53 4.02 -1.86
C TYR A 139 16.26 4.30 -1.06
N LEU A 140 15.19 3.51 -1.19
CA LEU A 140 14.04 3.56 -0.27
C LEU A 140 14.36 3.07 1.14
N ARG A 141 15.31 2.14 1.28
CA ARG A 141 15.78 1.62 2.58
C ARG A 141 16.75 2.58 3.26
N THR A 142 17.72 3.11 2.52
CA THR A 142 18.80 3.94 3.07
C THR A 142 19.29 4.97 2.06
N GLN A 143 19.25 6.24 2.42
CA GLN A 143 19.67 7.34 1.55
C GLN A 143 21.14 7.74 1.81
N THR A 144 22.07 6.92 1.32
CA THR A 144 23.51 7.21 1.46
C THR A 144 23.86 8.56 0.86
N GLY A 145 24.46 9.45 1.67
CA GLY A 145 24.83 10.81 1.26
C GLY A 145 23.91 11.91 1.81
N ASN A 146 22.76 11.53 2.38
CA ASN A 146 21.88 12.40 3.16
C ASN A 146 22.26 12.37 4.65
N ASN A 147 21.89 13.42 5.39
CA ASN A 147 22.15 13.52 6.84
C ASN A 147 21.17 12.69 7.68
N THR A 148 20.00 12.38 7.13
CA THR A 148 18.94 11.61 7.80
C THR A 148 18.53 10.47 6.88
N THR A 149 18.37 9.28 7.45
CA THR A 149 17.79 8.13 6.75
C THR A 149 16.34 7.96 7.16
N VAL A 150 15.45 7.82 6.18
CA VAL A 150 14.06 7.44 6.37
C VAL A 150 13.86 6.10 5.67
N ASN A 151 13.53 5.07 6.45
CA ASN A 151 13.31 3.73 5.92
C ASN A 151 11.84 3.58 5.51
N ILE A 152 11.57 3.79 4.23
CA ILE A 152 10.22 3.73 3.66
C ILE A 152 9.65 2.31 3.77
N ILE A 153 10.51 1.29 3.66
CA ILE A 153 10.09 -0.12 3.75
C ILE A 153 9.49 -0.42 5.12
N ILE A 154 10.12 0.07 6.19
CA ILE A 154 9.59 -0.09 7.55
C ILE A 154 8.33 0.74 7.75
N SER A 155 8.27 1.96 7.21
CA SER A 155 7.07 2.79 7.26
C SER A 155 5.85 2.11 6.59
N THR A 156 6.09 1.38 5.49
CA THR A 156 5.06 0.56 4.82
C THR A 156 4.60 -0.61 5.71
N VAL A 157 5.51 -1.28 6.43
CA VAL A 157 5.14 -2.35 7.38
C VAL A 157 4.34 -1.80 8.57
N ASP A 158 4.72 -0.63 9.08
CA ASP A 158 3.99 0.03 10.18
C ASP A 158 2.55 0.39 9.75
N TYR A 159 2.35 0.82 8.50
CA TYR A 159 1.01 1.00 7.94
C TYR A 159 0.24 -0.33 7.84
N LEU A 160 0.88 -1.39 7.34
CA LEU A 160 0.26 -2.71 7.19
C LEU A 160 -0.23 -3.27 8.54
N LEU A 161 0.50 -3.04 9.63
CA LEU A 161 0.08 -3.43 10.98
C LEU A 161 -1.22 -2.73 11.40
N ARG A 162 -1.33 -1.42 11.18
CA ARG A 162 -2.57 -0.68 11.48
C ARG A 162 -3.75 -1.21 10.67
N VAL A 163 -3.52 -1.53 9.38
CA VAL A 163 -4.55 -2.14 8.53
C VAL A 163 -4.96 -3.51 9.07
N GLN A 164 -4.00 -4.35 9.44
CA GLN A 164 -4.27 -5.69 9.98
C GLN A 164 -5.06 -5.63 11.29
N GLU A 165 -4.68 -4.75 12.22
CA GLU A 165 -5.41 -4.51 13.47
C GLU A 165 -6.86 -4.09 13.17
N SER A 166 -7.06 -3.12 12.28
CA SER A 166 -8.41 -2.64 11.91
C SER A 166 -9.29 -3.73 11.27
N ILE A 167 -8.71 -4.57 10.42
CA ILE A 167 -9.40 -5.71 9.79
C ILE A 167 -9.76 -6.76 10.85
N SER A 168 -8.92 -6.96 11.86
CA SER A 168 -9.14 -7.94 12.92
C SER A 168 -10.25 -7.49 13.87
N ASP A 169 -10.27 -6.21 14.25
CA ASP A 169 -11.35 -5.62 15.05
C ASP A 169 -12.70 -5.74 14.33
N PHE A 170 -12.70 -5.49 13.01
CA PHE A 170 -13.89 -5.64 12.19
C PHE A 170 -14.37 -7.10 12.09
N TYR A 171 -13.45 -8.05 11.96
CA TYR A 171 -13.76 -9.48 12.06
C TYR A 171 -14.45 -9.80 13.39
N TRP A 172 -13.89 -9.34 14.52
CA TRP A 172 -14.46 -9.59 15.85
C TRP A 172 -15.87 -9.01 15.98
N TYR A 173 -16.11 -7.81 15.45
CA TYR A 173 -17.44 -7.18 15.46
C TYR A 173 -18.51 -8.01 14.72
N TYR A 174 -18.13 -8.72 13.65
CA TYR A 174 -19.04 -9.59 12.89
C TYR A 174 -18.99 -11.08 13.31
N SER A 175 -18.08 -11.46 14.21
CA SER A 175 -17.87 -12.86 14.60
C SER A 175 -19.12 -13.50 15.21
N GLY A 176 -19.88 -12.75 16.01
CA GLY A 176 -21.11 -13.21 16.67
C GLY A 176 -22.40 -13.02 15.87
N LYS A 177 -22.33 -12.44 14.68
CA LYS A 177 -23.49 -12.27 13.78
C LYS A 177 -23.50 -13.40 12.76
N ASP A 178 -24.66 -13.80 12.23
CA ASP A 178 -24.68 -14.88 11.22
C ASP A 178 -24.07 -14.40 9.88
N VAL A 179 -24.47 -13.21 9.44
CA VAL A 179 -24.07 -12.60 8.16
C VAL A 179 -23.42 -11.23 8.36
N ILE A 180 -22.57 -10.83 7.41
CA ILE A 180 -22.07 -9.46 7.32
C ILE A 180 -23.09 -8.65 6.50
N ASP A 181 -23.61 -7.58 7.09
CA ASP A 181 -24.53 -6.68 6.40
C ASP A 181 -23.87 -5.99 5.19
N GLU A 182 -24.69 -5.47 4.27
CA GLU A 182 -24.20 -4.91 3.00
C GLU A 182 -23.19 -3.78 3.20
N GLN A 183 -23.42 -2.91 4.17
CA GLN A 183 -22.52 -1.81 4.50
C GLN A 183 -21.19 -2.33 5.05
N GLY A 184 -21.25 -3.38 5.86
CA GLY A 184 -20.07 -4.06 6.37
C GLY A 184 -19.25 -4.69 5.26
N GLN A 185 -19.90 -5.37 4.30
CA GLN A 185 -19.22 -5.95 3.14
C GLN A 185 -18.52 -4.89 2.28
N ARG A 186 -19.19 -3.76 2.02
CA ARG A 186 -18.62 -2.64 1.24
C ARG A 186 -17.37 -2.05 1.91
N ASN A 187 -17.41 -1.80 3.22
CA ASN A 187 -16.27 -1.22 3.92
C ASN A 187 -15.11 -2.23 4.09
N PHE A 188 -15.43 -3.50 4.32
CA PHE A 188 -14.42 -4.55 4.39
C PHE A 188 -13.71 -4.76 3.05
N SER A 189 -14.47 -4.74 1.95
CA SER A 189 -13.92 -4.79 0.58
C SER A 189 -12.90 -3.68 0.34
N LYS A 190 -13.21 -2.43 0.71
CA LYS A 190 -12.24 -1.31 0.58
C LYS A 190 -10.96 -1.54 1.38
N ALA A 191 -11.08 -2.00 2.63
CA ALA A 191 -9.91 -2.32 3.45
C ALA A 191 -9.06 -3.45 2.84
N ILE A 192 -9.71 -4.47 2.27
CA ILE A 192 -9.05 -5.56 1.54
C ILE A 192 -8.29 -5.01 0.32
N GLN A 193 -8.88 -4.10 -0.47
CA GLN A 193 -8.20 -3.51 -1.62
C GLN A 193 -6.96 -2.70 -1.23
N VAL A 194 -7.03 -1.92 -0.14
CA VAL A 194 -5.87 -1.20 0.40
C VAL A 194 -4.78 -2.19 0.83
N ALA A 195 -5.13 -3.22 1.60
CA ALA A 195 -4.19 -4.25 2.03
C ALA A 195 -3.52 -4.95 0.84
N LYS A 196 -4.30 -5.25 -0.21
CA LYS A 196 -3.81 -5.86 -1.45
C LYS A 196 -2.76 -5.00 -2.14
N GLN A 197 -3.02 -3.70 -2.26
CA GLN A 197 -2.05 -2.75 -2.82
C GLN A 197 -0.76 -2.69 -1.97
N VAL A 198 -0.86 -2.71 -0.64
CA VAL A 198 0.32 -2.72 0.26
C VAL A 198 1.16 -3.99 0.09
N PHE A 199 0.55 -5.18 0.02
CA PHE A 199 1.28 -6.43 -0.23
C PHE A 199 1.97 -6.43 -1.61
N ASN A 200 1.30 -5.92 -2.63
CA ASN A 200 1.90 -5.78 -3.97
C ASN A 200 3.09 -4.80 -3.96
N THR A 201 3.01 -3.72 -3.21
CA THR A 201 4.14 -2.78 -3.02
C THR A 201 5.31 -3.44 -2.28
N LEU A 202 5.05 -4.17 -1.19
CA LEU A 202 6.08 -4.90 -0.44
C LEU A 202 6.78 -5.95 -1.31
N THR A 203 6.02 -6.61 -2.19
CA THR A 203 6.55 -7.60 -3.14
C THR A 203 7.57 -6.97 -4.09
N GLU A 204 7.28 -5.81 -4.69
CA GLU A 204 8.23 -5.10 -5.56
C GLU A 204 9.47 -4.58 -4.83
N TYR A 205 9.41 -4.38 -3.50
CA TYR A 205 10.59 -3.99 -2.73
C TYR A 205 11.63 -5.12 -2.61
N ILE A 206 11.22 -6.39 -2.72
CA ILE A 206 12.07 -7.56 -2.45
C ILE A 206 12.37 -8.41 -3.68
N GLN A 207 11.51 -8.37 -4.71
CA GLN A 207 11.71 -9.10 -5.95
C GLN A 207 12.98 -8.67 -6.72
N GLY A 208 13.56 -9.61 -7.47
CA GLY A 208 14.87 -9.41 -8.10
C GLY A 208 15.97 -9.45 -7.05
N PRO A 209 16.14 -10.61 -6.40
CA PRO A 209 16.35 -10.77 -4.96
C PRO A 209 17.11 -9.61 -4.30
N CYS A 210 16.40 -8.80 -3.50
CA CYS A 210 16.98 -7.67 -2.79
C CYS A 210 17.29 -8.02 -1.33
N THR A 211 18.46 -8.62 -1.10
CA THR A 211 18.87 -9.16 0.22
C THR A 211 18.80 -8.15 1.36
N GLY A 212 19.17 -6.89 1.14
CA GLY A 212 19.09 -5.86 2.18
C GLY A 212 17.65 -5.51 2.57
N ASN A 213 16.70 -5.56 1.64
CA ASN A 213 15.29 -5.33 1.93
C ASN A 213 14.67 -6.55 2.62
N GLN A 214 15.00 -7.76 2.15
CA GLN A 214 14.61 -9.01 2.82
C GLN A 214 15.10 -9.05 4.28
N GLN A 215 16.35 -8.67 4.56
CA GLN A 215 16.87 -8.57 5.92
C GLN A 215 16.16 -7.49 6.75
N SER A 216 15.87 -6.33 6.16
CA SER A 216 15.12 -5.27 6.85
C SER A 216 13.72 -5.73 7.25
N LEU A 217 13.04 -6.50 6.40
CA LEU A 217 11.72 -7.05 6.68
C LEU A 217 11.78 -8.22 7.68
N ALA A 218 12.81 -9.05 7.63
CA ALA A 218 12.98 -10.17 8.55
C ALA A 218 13.06 -9.75 10.02
N HIS A 219 13.67 -8.58 10.27
CA HIS A 219 13.80 -8.01 11.62
C HIS A 219 12.72 -6.97 11.95
N SER A 220 11.74 -6.77 11.06
CA SER A 220 10.62 -5.87 11.31
C SER A 220 9.45 -6.62 11.97
N ARG A 221 8.37 -5.89 12.22
CA ARG A 221 7.11 -6.42 12.74
C ARG A 221 6.19 -7.00 11.64
N LEU A 222 6.72 -7.25 10.44
CA LEU A 222 5.93 -7.84 9.34
C LEU A 222 5.27 -9.17 9.75
N TRP A 223 5.99 -9.98 10.53
CA TRP A 223 5.51 -11.30 10.98
C TRP A 223 4.29 -11.20 11.90
N ASP A 224 4.21 -10.16 12.74
CA ASP A 224 3.04 -9.90 13.58
C ASP A 224 1.79 -9.69 12.69
N ALA A 225 1.92 -8.87 11.63
CA ALA A 225 0.84 -8.63 10.68
C ALA A 225 0.45 -9.91 9.92
N VAL A 226 1.44 -10.67 9.43
CA VAL A 226 1.18 -11.92 8.67
C VAL A 226 0.40 -12.93 9.52
N VAL A 227 0.79 -13.13 10.78
CA VAL A 227 0.07 -14.02 11.70
C VAL A 227 -1.37 -13.54 11.92
N GLY A 228 -1.57 -12.23 12.09
CA GLY A 228 -2.90 -11.63 12.22
C GLY A 228 -3.78 -11.85 11.00
N PHE A 229 -3.24 -11.66 9.79
CA PHE A 229 -3.97 -11.95 8.54
C PHE A 229 -4.32 -13.43 8.40
N LEU A 230 -3.40 -14.34 8.73
CA LEU A 230 -3.67 -15.79 8.69
C LEU A 230 -4.85 -16.19 9.59
N HIS A 231 -4.94 -15.60 10.79
CA HIS A 231 -6.07 -15.81 11.69
C HIS A 231 -7.39 -15.34 11.06
N VAL A 232 -7.42 -14.12 10.52
CA VAL A 232 -8.62 -13.57 9.86
C VAL A 232 -9.02 -14.42 8.65
N PHE A 233 -8.08 -14.82 7.80
CA PHE A 233 -8.36 -15.64 6.63
C PHE A 233 -9.01 -16.97 6.99
N ALA A 234 -8.46 -17.69 7.98
CA ALA A 234 -8.98 -18.99 8.39
C ALA A 234 -10.45 -18.90 8.84
N HIS A 235 -10.79 -17.92 9.67
CA HIS A 235 -12.13 -17.78 10.21
C HIS A 235 -13.12 -17.15 9.24
N MET A 236 -12.72 -16.12 8.50
CA MET A 236 -13.59 -15.46 7.52
C MET A 236 -13.89 -16.37 6.32
N GLN A 237 -12.93 -17.18 5.87
CA GLN A 237 -13.18 -18.15 4.80
C GLN A 237 -14.28 -19.15 5.19
N MET A 238 -14.23 -19.68 6.41
CA MET A 238 -15.27 -20.60 6.91
C MET A 238 -16.64 -19.91 7.02
N LYS A 239 -16.66 -18.66 7.50
CA LYS A 239 -17.89 -17.88 7.70
C LYS A 239 -18.55 -17.48 6.37
N LEU A 240 -17.79 -16.83 5.49
CA LEU A 240 -18.28 -16.29 4.22
C LEU A 240 -18.74 -17.38 3.25
N SER A 241 -18.19 -18.60 3.36
CA SER A 241 -18.61 -19.73 2.52
C SER A 241 -19.97 -20.32 2.87
N GLN A 242 -20.56 -19.98 4.02
CA GLN A 242 -21.87 -20.49 4.43
C GLN A 242 -23.06 -19.79 3.75
N ASP A 243 -22.85 -18.59 3.18
CA ASP A 243 -23.92 -17.79 2.59
C ASP A 243 -23.53 -17.29 1.19
N SER A 244 -24.38 -17.57 0.20
CA SER A 244 -24.10 -17.22 -1.19
C SER A 244 -24.06 -15.71 -1.45
N SER A 245 -24.71 -14.90 -0.62
CA SER A 245 -24.68 -13.44 -0.71
C SER A 245 -23.30 -12.84 -0.38
N GLN A 246 -22.42 -13.60 0.27
CA GLN A 246 -21.10 -13.15 0.73
C GLN A 246 -19.95 -13.69 -0.15
N ILE A 247 -20.26 -14.37 -1.26
CA ILE A 247 -19.28 -15.01 -2.15
C ILE A 247 -18.31 -14.00 -2.78
N GLU A 248 -18.78 -12.81 -3.15
CA GLU A 248 -17.89 -11.79 -3.75
C GLU A 248 -16.83 -11.32 -2.75
N LEU A 249 -17.23 -11.07 -1.49
CA LEU A 249 -16.27 -10.72 -0.44
C LEU A 249 -15.28 -11.86 -0.15
N LEU A 250 -15.75 -13.11 -0.21
CA LEU A 250 -14.87 -14.28 -0.08
C LEU A 250 -13.81 -14.32 -1.20
N LYS A 251 -14.19 -14.05 -2.45
CA LYS A 251 -13.23 -14.01 -3.57
C LYS A 251 -12.17 -12.93 -3.36
N GLU A 252 -12.56 -11.74 -2.93
CA GLU A 252 -11.63 -10.65 -2.64
C GLU A 252 -10.65 -11.01 -1.51
N LEU A 253 -11.14 -11.69 -0.46
CA LEU A 253 -10.31 -12.18 0.63
C LEU A 253 -9.30 -13.24 0.15
N MET A 254 -9.73 -14.14 -0.73
CA MET A 254 -8.84 -15.15 -1.32
C MET A 254 -7.77 -14.53 -2.22
N ASP A 255 -8.12 -13.49 -2.99
CA ASP A 255 -7.17 -12.72 -3.79
C ASP A 255 -6.12 -12.03 -2.90
N LEU A 256 -6.53 -11.45 -1.77
CA LEU A 256 -5.60 -10.87 -0.80
C LEU A 256 -4.67 -11.94 -0.19
N GLN A 257 -5.21 -13.10 0.16
CA GLN A 257 -4.40 -14.22 0.66
C GLN A 257 -3.36 -14.67 -0.36
N LYS A 258 -3.73 -14.73 -1.64
CA LYS A 258 -2.81 -15.05 -2.73
C LYS A 258 -1.67 -14.03 -2.81
N ASP A 259 -1.97 -12.74 -2.81
CA ASP A 259 -0.95 -11.69 -2.91
C ASP A 259 -0.01 -11.68 -1.69
N MET A 260 -0.52 -11.97 -0.49
CA MET A 260 0.31 -12.18 0.70
C MET A 260 1.26 -13.38 0.53
N VAL A 261 0.77 -14.52 0.03
CA VAL A 261 1.62 -15.71 -0.20
C VAL A 261 2.69 -15.43 -1.25
N VAL A 262 2.37 -14.70 -2.32
CA VAL A 262 3.35 -14.27 -3.33
C VAL A 262 4.46 -13.42 -2.70
N MET A 263 4.10 -12.48 -1.82
CA MET A 263 5.09 -11.68 -1.08
C MET A 263 6.02 -12.56 -0.23
N LEU A 264 5.47 -13.55 0.49
CA LEU A 264 6.27 -14.49 1.29
C LEU A 264 7.18 -15.38 0.43
N LEU A 265 6.74 -15.78 -0.76
CA LEU A 265 7.59 -16.50 -1.71
C LEU A 265 8.74 -15.61 -2.21
N SER A 266 8.48 -14.33 -2.50
CA SER A 266 9.52 -13.38 -2.89
C SER A 266 10.49 -13.04 -1.76
N MET A 267 10.10 -13.21 -0.49
CA MET A 267 11.02 -13.14 0.65
C MET A 267 12.04 -14.30 0.66
N LEU A 268 11.68 -15.44 0.07
CA LEU A 268 12.53 -16.63 -0.03
C LEU A 268 13.40 -16.64 -1.30
N GLU A 269 13.10 -15.81 -2.29
CA GLU A 269 13.89 -15.71 -3.52
C GLU A 269 15.35 -15.37 -3.21
N GLY A 270 16.29 -16.12 -3.79
CA GLY A 270 17.72 -15.90 -3.60
C GLY A 270 18.26 -16.31 -2.22
N THR A 271 17.42 -16.83 -1.32
CA THR A 271 17.87 -17.38 -0.04
C THR A 271 18.48 -18.77 -0.25
N GLY A 272 19.79 -18.92 -0.01
CA GLY A 272 20.38 -20.24 0.17
C GLY A 272 19.82 -20.90 1.45
N LEU A 273 19.91 -22.23 1.57
CA LEU A 273 19.41 -23.07 2.68
C LEU A 273 19.80 -22.63 4.12
N CYS A 274 20.63 -21.59 4.30
CA CYS A 274 21.13 -21.10 5.58
C CYS A 274 20.74 -19.63 5.88
N PHE A 275 19.79 -19.06 5.15
CA PHE A 275 19.40 -17.66 5.35
C PHE A 275 18.45 -17.50 6.56
N PRO A 276 18.67 -16.52 7.46
CA PRO A 276 17.81 -16.29 8.63
C PRO A 276 16.32 -16.14 8.30
N VAL A 277 15.99 -15.61 7.11
CA VAL A 277 14.62 -15.44 6.62
C VAL A 277 13.87 -16.78 6.57
N ALA A 278 14.51 -17.83 6.04
CA ALA A 278 13.90 -19.16 5.94
C ALA A 278 13.74 -19.87 7.29
N ARG A 279 14.41 -19.39 8.35
CA ARG A 279 14.26 -19.90 9.72
C ARG A 279 13.17 -19.17 10.51
N ILE A 280 12.82 -17.95 10.10
CA ILE A 280 11.78 -17.13 10.72
C ILE A 280 10.39 -17.51 10.17
N LEU A 281 10.33 -17.82 8.87
CA LEU A 281 9.17 -18.44 8.21
C LEU A 281 8.90 -19.85 8.75
#